data_AF-A0A518V343-F1
#
_entry.id   AF-A0A518V343-F1
#
_cell.length_a   1.000
_cell.length_b   1.000
_cell.length_c   1.000
_cell.angle_alpha   90.00
_cell.angle_beta   90.00
_cell.angle_gamma   90.00
#
_symmetry.space_group_name_H-M   'P 1'
#
loop_
_entity.id
_entity.type
_entity.pdbx_description
1 polymer ?
#
loop_
_entity_poly.entity_id
_entity_poly.type
_entity_poly.pdbx_seq_one_letter_code
_entity_poly.pdbx_strand_id
1 'polypeptide(L)'
;MQNKQIANPQSNQLPQVKGPEMNDRDYINDALSTCKYLTDSLNDAVREASHAQLHETYMQLLMETHQSARELYNCMFQKGWYKLEAEDQQKVTQAHQQFSGYSTQYPYNH
;
A
#
# COMPACT_ATOMS: atom_id res chain seq x y z
N MET A 1 22.23 3.92 -17.11
CA MET A 1 21.38 3.85 -15.90
C MET A 1 20.31 2.81 -16.16
N GLN A 2 20.29 1.72 -15.41
CA GLN A 2 19.31 0.64 -15.60
C GLN A 2 17.94 1.15 -15.10
N ASN A 3 16.91 1.05 -15.93
CA ASN A 3 15.57 1.49 -15.56
C ASN A 3 15.03 0.57 -14.45
N LYS A 4 14.95 1.07 -13.21
CA LYS A 4 14.49 0.34 -12.02
C LYS A 4 12.96 0.39 -11.84
N GLN A 5 12.24 0.91 -12.82
CA GLN A 5 10.79 1.01 -12.76
C GLN A 5 10.13 -0.35 -12.96
N ILE A 6 9.30 -0.76 -12.00
CA ILE A 6 8.43 -1.93 -12.07
C ILE A 6 7.03 -1.46 -12.44
N ALA A 7 6.62 -1.73 -13.68
CA ALA A 7 5.31 -1.36 -14.20
C ALA A 7 4.89 -2.27 -15.36
N ASN A 8 3.59 -2.53 -15.50
CA ASN A 8 3.05 -3.17 -16.69
C ASN A 8 2.87 -2.16 -17.83
N PRO A 9 2.78 -2.62 -19.09
CA PRO A 9 2.42 -1.77 -20.22
C PRO A 9 1.10 -1.03 -19.95
N GLN A 10 1.07 0.26 -20.28
CA GLN A 10 -0.11 1.08 -20.06
C GLN A 10 -1.23 0.69 -21.03
N SER A 11 -2.44 0.55 -20.51
CA SER A 11 -3.62 0.28 -21.34
C SER A 11 -4.00 1.51 -22.19
N ASN A 12 -4.52 1.28 -23.39
CA ASN A 12 -5.01 2.34 -24.29
C ASN A 12 -6.42 2.85 -23.92
N GLN A 13 -6.83 2.69 -22.66
CA GLN A 13 -8.19 3.02 -22.18
C GLN A 13 -8.32 4.47 -21.71
N LEU A 14 -7.19 5.13 -21.41
CA LEU A 14 -7.20 6.52 -20.95
C LEU A 14 -7.22 7.48 -22.15
N PRO A 15 -7.92 8.62 -22.03
CA PRO A 15 -7.90 9.64 -23.05
C PRO A 15 -6.48 10.19 -23.23
N GLN A 16 -6.10 10.47 -24.48
CA GLN A 16 -4.78 11.03 -24.82
C GLN A 16 -4.61 12.48 -24.33
N VAL A 17 -5.72 13.21 -24.23
CA VAL A 17 -5.80 14.58 -23.71
C VAL A 17 -6.64 14.55 -22.45
N LYS A 18 -6.10 15.07 -21.34
CA LYS A 18 -6.83 15.13 -20.07
C LYS A 18 -7.90 16.24 -20.12
N GLY A 19 -9.17 15.86 -19.97
CA GLY A 19 -10.29 16.78 -19.77
C GLY A 19 -10.48 17.14 -18.30
N PRO A 20 -11.42 18.05 -17.99
CA PRO A 20 -11.81 18.36 -16.61
C PRO A 20 -12.55 17.20 -15.92
N GLU A 21 -13.06 16.23 -16.67
CA GLU A 21 -13.77 15.08 -16.12
C GLU A 21 -12.80 14.06 -15.48
N MET A 22 -13.25 13.40 -14.42
CA MET A 22 -12.54 12.25 -13.87
C MET A 22 -12.64 11.06 -14.83
N ASN A 23 -11.49 10.45 -15.14
CA ASN A 23 -11.45 9.17 -15.86
C ASN A 23 -11.30 7.99 -14.88
N ASP A 24 -11.39 6.76 -15.39
CA ASP A 24 -11.26 5.54 -14.59
C ASP A 24 -10.00 5.50 -13.71
N ARG A 25 -8.88 6.04 -14.18
CA ARG A 25 -7.65 6.12 -13.38
C ARG A 25 -7.79 7.10 -12.23
N ASP A 26 -8.48 8.22 -12.42
CA ASP A 26 -8.74 9.17 -11.34
C ASP A 26 -9.68 8.56 -10.29
N TYR A 27 -10.77 7.90 -10.71
CA TYR A 27 -11.72 7.23 -9.81
C TYR A 27 -11.06 6.11 -8.99
N ILE A 28 -10.27 5.23 -9.62
CA ILE A 28 -9.64 4.12 -8.90
C ILE A 28 -8.54 4.61 -7.94
N ASN A 29 -7.85 5.71 -8.26
CA ASN A 29 -6.90 6.35 -7.35
C ASN A 29 -7.60 6.94 -6.13
N ASP A 30 -8.74 7.60 -6.33
CA ASP A 30 -9.55 8.15 -5.24
C ASP A 30 -10.06 7.05 -4.31
N ALA A 31 -10.62 5.97 -4.89
CA ALA A 31 -11.05 4.79 -4.14
C ALA A 31 -9.89 4.14 -3.36
N LEU A 32 -8.72 3.98 -3.98
CA LEU A 32 -7.55 3.40 -3.33
C LEU A 32 -7.05 4.30 -2.18
N SER A 33 -7.07 5.62 -2.36
CA SER A 33 -6.68 6.59 -1.33
C SER A 33 -7.65 6.57 -0.15
N THR A 34 -8.95 6.46 -0.43
CA THR A 34 -9.98 6.29 0.59
C THR A 34 -9.78 4.99 1.39
N CYS A 35 -9.50 3.87 0.71
CA CYS A 35 -9.22 2.61 1.40
C CYS A 35 -8.01 2.72 2.33
N LYS A 36 -6.92 3.38 1.91
CA LYS A 36 -5.74 3.60 2.76
C LYS A 36 -6.08 4.41 4.01
N TYR A 37 -6.80 5.51 3.84
CA TYR A 37 -7.25 6.34 4.95
C TYR A 37 -8.12 5.56 5.95
N LEU A 38 -9.05 4.75 5.44
CA LEU A 38 -9.90 3.91 6.27
C LEU A 38 -9.10 2.83 6.99
N THR A 39 -8.13 2.18 6.34
CA THR A 39 -7.29 1.18 7.01
C THR A 39 -6.46 1.77 8.14
N ASP A 40 -5.93 2.99 7.98
CA ASP A 40 -5.18 3.67 9.04
C ASP A 40 -6.11 3.97 10.24
N SER A 41 -7.29 4.53 9.97
CA SER A 41 -8.28 4.88 10.99
C SER A 41 -8.84 3.63 11.70
N LEU A 42 -9.08 2.54 10.97
CA LEU A 42 -9.56 1.27 11.52
C LEU A 42 -8.48 0.59 12.37
N ASN A 43 -7.19 0.72 12.03
CA ASN A 43 -6.12 0.24 12.89
C ASN A 43 -6.11 0.94 14.25
N ASP A 44 -6.36 2.26 14.30
CA ASP A 44 -6.54 2.98 15.57
C ASP A 44 -7.77 2.45 16.34
N ALA A 45 -8.92 2.38 15.67
CA ALA A 45 -10.17 1.93 16.29
C ALA A 45 -10.09 0.49 16.84
N VAL A 46 -9.49 -0.45 16.10
CA VAL A 46 -9.28 -1.83 16.54
C VAL A 46 -8.40 -1.87 17.80
N ARG A 47 -7.30 -1.09 17.83
CA ARG A 47 -6.37 -1.09 18.96
C ARG A 47 -7.00 -0.55 20.24
N GLU A 48 -7.95 0.39 20.11
CA GLU A 48 -8.57 1.07 21.26
C GLU A 48 -9.96 0.51 21.64
N ALA A 49 -10.51 -0.41 20.86
CA ALA A 49 -11.82 -1.01 21.13
C ALA A 49 -11.79 -1.96 22.35
N SER A 50 -12.28 -1.48 23.49
CA SER A 50 -12.38 -2.26 24.73
C SER A 50 -13.54 -3.26 24.76
N HIS A 51 -14.56 -3.08 23.92
CA HIS A 51 -15.71 -3.98 23.83
C HIS A 51 -15.48 -5.05 22.76
N ALA A 52 -15.51 -6.33 23.14
CA ALA A 52 -15.13 -7.45 22.29
C ALA A 52 -15.87 -7.50 20.94
N GLN A 53 -17.19 -7.31 20.93
CA GLN A 53 -17.97 -7.34 19.67
C GLN A 53 -17.64 -6.15 18.74
N LEU A 54 -17.28 -4.99 19.31
CA LEU A 54 -16.88 -3.83 18.50
C LEU A 54 -15.49 -4.07 17.90
N HIS A 55 -14.57 -4.61 18.69
CA HIS A 55 -13.26 -5.02 18.22
C HIS A 55 -13.37 -6.02 17.05
N GLU A 56 -14.20 -7.07 17.19
CA GLU A 56 -14.42 -8.06 16.11
C GLU A 56 -15.00 -7.41 14.85
N THR A 57 -15.99 -6.52 15.01
CA THR A 57 -16.59 -5.80 13.88
C THR A 57 -15.56 -4.93 13.16
N TYR A 58 -14.77 -4.15 13.90
CA TYR A 58 -13.73 -3.31 13.29
C TYR A 58 -12.63 -4.15 12.64
N MET A 59 -12.27 -5.29 13.23
CA MET A 59 -11.30 -6.20 12.63
C MET A 59 -11.81 -6.77 11.30
N GLN A 60 -13.09 -7.14 11.21
CA GLN A 60 -13.70 -7.57 9.96
C GLN A 60 -13.67 -6.47 8.90
N LEU A 61 -14.09 -5.25 9.25
CA LEU A 61 -14.06 -4.10 8.34
C LEU A 61 -12.64 -3.78 7.88
N LEU A 62 -11.65 -3.88 8.77
CA LEU A 62 -10.25 -3.65 8.45
C LEU A 62 -9.76 -4.67 7.41
N MET A 63 -10.07 -5.96 7.60
CA MET A 63 -9.71 -7.01 6.64
C MET A 63 -10.36 -6.80 5.27
N GLU A 64 -11.65 -6.51 5.23
CA GLU A 64 -12.39 -6.24 3.99
C GLU A 64 -11.85 -4.99 3.26
N THR A 65 -11.48 -3.95 4.01
CA THR A 65 -10.91 -2.72 3.43
C THR A 65 -9.50 -2.96 2.89
N HIS A 66 -8.67 -3.75 3.58
CA HIS A 66 -7.36 -4.16 3.07
C HIS A 66 -7.47 -4.97 1.76
N GLN A 67 -8.43 -5.90 1.71
CA GLN A 67 -8.69 -6.68 0.51
C GLN A 67 -9.14 -5.78 -0.66
N SER A 68 -10.04 -4.84 -0.39
CA SER A 68 -10.47 -3.84 -1.37
C SER A 68 -9.30 -3.00 -1.90
N ALA A 69 -8.43 -2.50 -1.01
CA ALA A 69 -7.23 -1.77 -1.39
C ALA A 69 -6.31 -2.61 -2.29
N ARG A 70 -6.14 -3.90 -1.97
CA ARG A 70 -5.31 -4.84 -2.75
C ARG A 70 -5.88 -5.06 -4.15
N GLU A 71 -7.18 -5.22 -4.28
CA GLU A 71 -7.85 -5.40 -5.57
C GLU A 71 -7.75 -4.16 -6.45
N LEU A 72 -7.99 -2.97 -5.88
CA LEU A 72 -7.84 -1.69 -6.58
C LEU A 72 -6.39 -1.51 -7.06
N TYR A 73 -5.41 -1.75 -6.19
CA TYR A 73 -4.00 -1.70 -6.55
C TYR A 73 -3.66 -2.66 -7.69
N ASN A 74 -4.09 -3.93 -7.60
CA ASN A 74 -3.81 -4.93 -8.62
C ASN A 74 -4.44 -4.56 -9.96
N CYS A 75 -5.68 -4.05 -9.95
CA CYS A 75 -6.37 -3.57 -11.15
C CYS A 75 -5.58 -2.43 -11.81
N MET A 76 -5.16 -1.42 -11.03
CA MET A 76 -4.32 -0.33 -11.53
C MET A 76 -2.99 -0.84 -12.09
N PHE A 77 -2.34 -1.76 -11.38
CA PHE A 77 -1.06 -2.31 -11.79
C PHE A 77 -1.19 -3.11 -13.10
N GLN A 78 -2.21 -3.97 -13.23
CA GLN A 78 -2.50 -4.72 -14.47
C GLN A 78 -2.75 -3.80 -15.66
N LYS A 79 -3.40 -2.65 -15.45
CA LYS A 79 -3.66 -1.64 -16.49
C LYS A 79 -2.45 -0.74 -16.78
N GLY A 80 -1.33 -0.92 -16.08
CA GLY A 80 -0.13 -0.08 -16.21
C GLY A 80 -0.32 1.35 -15.70
N TRP A 81 -1.33 1.58 -14.85
CA TRP A 81 -1.64 2.90 -14.27
C TRP A 81 -0.88 3.19 -12.98
N TYR A 82 -0.23 2.17 -12.42
CA TYR A 82 0.60 2.23 -11.23
C TYR A 82 2.04 1.81 -11.58
N LYS A 83 3.02 2.57 -11.08
CA LYS A 83 4.44 2.35 -11.32
C LYS A 83 5.15 2.33 -9.97
N LEU A 84 5.99 1.33 -9.74
CA LEU A 84 6.86 1.25 -8.57
C LEU A 84 8.29 1.51 -9.00
N GLU A 85 9.11 2.01 -8.09
CA GLU A 85 10.56 2.07 -8.27
C GLU A 85 11.20 1.01 -7.38
N ALA A 86 12.01 0.14 -7.97
CA ALA A 86 12.79 -0.80 -7.18
C ALA A 86 13.83 -0.02 -6.37
N GLU A 87 13.85 -0.25 -5.05
CA GLU A 87 14.85 0.36 -4.17
C GLU A 87 16.27 -0.09 -4.53
N ASP A 88 17.28 0.68 -4.13
CA ASP A 88 18.66 0.29 -4.36
C ASP A 88 19.07 -0.90 -3.47
N GLN A 89 19.55 -1.98 -4.09
CA GLN A 89 20.04 -3.15 -3.37
C GLN A 89 21.14 -2.81 -2.34
N GLN A 90 21.99 -1.82 -2.63
CA GLN A 90 23.00 -1.35 -1.68
C GLN A 90 22.36 -0.72 -0.44
N LYS A 91 21.32 0.12 -0.61
CA LYS A 91 20.57 0.70 0.52
C LYS A 91 19.86 -0.36 1.33
N VAL A 92 19.24 -1.36 0.68
CA VAL A 92 18.60 -2.49 1.36
C VAL A 92 19.63 -3.26 2.19
N THR A 93 20.80 -3.55 1.63
CA THR A 93 21.90 -4.23 2.32
C THR A 93 22.42 -3.42 3.50
N GLN A 94 22.58 -2.11 3.32
CA GLN A 94 23.06 -1.19 4.35
C GLN A 94 22.07 -1.10 5.52
N ALA A 95 20.77 -0.96 5.24
CA ALA A 95 19.73 -0.99 6.27
C ALA A 95 19.74 -2.32 7.04
N HIS A 96 19.80 -3.45 6.33
CA HIS A 96 19.88 -4.76 6.96
C HIS A 96 21.09 -4.87 7.91
N GLN A 97 22.29 -4.45 7.48
CA GLN A 97 23.49 -4.45 8.31
C GLN A 97 23.34 -3.54 9.55
N GLN A 98 22.77 -2.34 9.37
CA GLN A 98 22.53 -1.40 10.46
C GLN A 98 21.63 -2.00 11.54
N PHE A 99 20.47 -2.55 11.16
CA PHE A 99 19.53 -3.13 12.11
C PHE A 99 20.01 -4.46 12.70
N SER A 100 20.76 -5.26 11.95
CA SER A 100 21.42 -6.47 12.49
C SER A 100 22.42 -6.12 13.59
N GLY A 101 23.14 -5.00 13.48
CA GLY A 101 24.06 -4.52 14.50
C GLY A 101 23.36 -4.18 15.83
N TYR A 102 22.09 -3.75 15.80
CA TYR A 102 21.31 -3.46 17.01
C TYR A 102 20.95 -4.71 17.82
N SER A 103 21.14 -5.92 17.27
CA SER A 103 20.95 -7.15 18.05
C SER A 103 21.81 -7.22 19.31
N THR A 104 22.98 -6.56 19.28
CA THR A 104 23.87 -6.41 20.44
C THR A 104 23.29 -5.55 21.57
N GLN A 105 22.25 -4.77 21.29
CA GLN A 105 21.56 -3.90 22.25
C GLN A 105 20.33 -4.57 22.86
N TYR A 106 20.00 -5.80 22.46
CA TYR A 106 18.83 -6.48 23.00
C TYR A 106 19.06 -6.84 24.48
N PRO A 107 18.06 -6.59 25.35
CA PRO A 107 18.18 -6.82 26.78
C PRO A 107 18.27 -8.32 27.16
N TYR A 108 18.06 -9.21 26.20
CA TYR A 108 18.16 -10.65 26.36
C TYR A 108 19.14 -11.19 25.32
N ASN A 109 20.26 -11.74 25.79
CA ASN A 109 21.22 -12.44 24.94
C ASN A 109 20.64 -13.82 24.59
N HIS A 110 20.63 -14.15 23.30
CA HIS A 110 20.51 -15.54 22.83
C HIS A 110 21.90 -16.13 22.62
#